data_AF-A0A1M5P8J8-F1
#
_entry.id   AF-A0A1M5P8J8-F1
#
_cell.length_a   1.000
_cell.length_b   1.000
_cell.length_c   1.000
_cell.angle_alpha   90.00
_cell.angle_beta   90.00
_cell.angle_gamma   90.00
#
_symmetry.space_group_name_H-M   'P 1'
#
loop_
_entity.id
_entity.type
_entity.pdbx_description
1 polymer ?
#
loop_
_entity_poly.entity_id
_entity_poly.type
_entity_poly.pdbx_seq_one_letter_code
_entity_poly.pdbx_strand_id
1 'polypeptide(L)'
;MSLTLRQGRGSQIKNMAKISVTHLGHSRPMRHDTNDPFHVTYFNIRQSLGVIAMIFPLGLLLGGYITEGHVLPSISDYYFSSMRDFVVGALVAIGLFLMAYRAERRPDTDWLDTLTGLGAGAAAIGLALFPNKPHATGVETFFHAIMDDRISVALHFLSSFVFLTTLTLYCLRIFARAAPVGERRFYQICGWTIVASGIIATFASFVRAFDWFQAQAIVEHLNLIFWLEAAGIWAFCAAWLLKGQTERRAASVPQSASSRHLASRWVPSQ
;
A
#
# COMPACT_ATOMS: atom_id res chain seq x y z
N MET A 1 42.82 -33.24 63.40
CA MET A 1 42.22 -31.97 63.83
C MET A 1 42.35 -30.98 62.67
N SER A 2 41.34 -30.99 61.80
CA SER A 2 41.27 -30.26 60.53
C SER A 2 40.18 -29.22 60.66
N LEU A 3 40.43 -27.96 60.28
CA LEU A 3 39.48 -26.96 59.78
C LEU A 3 40.12 -25.57 59.88
N THR A 4 40.69 -25.06 58.79
CA THR A 4 40.96 -23.60 58.65
C THR A 4 41.20 -23.17 57.20
N LEU A 5 40.48 -23.72 56.20
CA LEU A 5 40.61 -23.22 54.82
C LEU A 5 39.29 -23.31 54.04
N ARG A 6 38.23 -22.58 54.44
CA ARG A 6 37.04 -22.47 53.57
C ARG A 6 36.15 -21.23 53.74
N GLN A 7 36.69 -20.07 54.12
CA GLN A 7 35.84 -18.87 54.32
C GLN A 7 36.24 -17.61 53.53
N GLY A 8 37.35 -17.63 52.77
CA GLY A 8 37.79 -16.45 51.99
C GLY A 8 37.33 -16.40 50.52
N ARG A 9 37.10 -17.55 49.86
CA ARG A 9 36.86 -17.59 48.40
C ARG A 9 35.42 -17.27 47.96
N GLY A 10 34.43 -17.42 48.85
CA GLY A 10 33.01 -17.21 48.50
C GLY A 10 32.57 -15.73 48.44
N SER A 11 33.27 -14.85 49.15
CA SER A 11 32.96 -13.41 49.22
C SER A 11 33.45 -12.64 47.97
N GLN A 12 34.66 -12.95 47.51
CA GLN A 12 35.26 -12.34 46.31
C GLN A 12 34.49 -12.69 45.02
N ILE A 13 34.03 -13.94 44.86
CA ILE A 13 33.27 -14.37 43.67
C ILE A 13 31.88 -13.71 43.62
N LYS A 14 31.23 -13.49 44.77
CA LYS A 14 29.94 -12.78 44.84
C LYS A 14 30.08 -11.30 44.48
N ASN A 15 31.18 -10.64 44.86
CA ASN A 15 31.42 -9.24 44.50
C ASN A 15 31.79 -9.07 43.03
N MET A 16 32.56 -10.01 42.44
CA MET A 16 32.86 -9.97 40.99
C MET A 16 31.62 -10.25 40.12
N ALA A 17 30.72 -11.13 40.56
CA ALA A 17 29.44 -11.37 39.89
C ALA A 17 28.51 -10.13 39.95
N LYS A 18 28.56 -9.36 41.04
CA LYS A 18 27.74 -8.14 41.19
C LYS A 18 28.26 -6.97 40.35
N ILE A 19 29.58 -6.89 40.12
CA ILE A 19 30.21 -5.88 39.26
C ILE A 19 30.01 -6.19 37.76
N SER A 20 29.89 -7.47 37.39
CA SER A 20 29.65 -7.85 35.98
C SER A 20 28.19 -7.62 35.52
N VAL A 21 27.22 -7.71 36.44
CA VAL A 21 25.79 -7.51 36.10
C VAL A 21 25.41 -6.03 35.98
N THR A 22 26.24 -5.10 36.45
CA THR A 22 25.96 -3.65 36.36
C THR A 22 26.33 -3.04 35.00
N HIS A 23 26.96 -3.79 34.09
CA HIS A 23 27.31 -3.33 32.75
C HIS A 23 26.52 -4.00 31.61
N LEU A 24 25.53 -4.83 31.93
CA LEU A 24 24.63 -5.41 30.94
C LEU A 24 23.58 -4.38 30.52
N GLY A 25 23.90 -3.68 29.43
CA GLY A 25 22.90 -3.21 28.47
C GLY A 25 21.91 -2.20 29.00
N HIS A 26 22.40 -1.02 29.43
CA HIS A 26 21.61 0.18 29.20
C HIS A 26 21.65 0.47 27.69
N SER A 27 20.94 -0.35 26.91
CA SER A 27 20.57 -0.02 25.54
C SER A 27 19.78 1.27 25.68
N ARG A 28 20.44 2.41 25.48
CA ARG A 28 19.76 3.70 25.36
C ARG A 28 18.62 3.44 24.38
N PRO A 29 17.35 3.71 24.74
CA PRO A 29 16.29 3.65 23.75
C PRO A 29 16.77 4.52 22.60
N MET A 30 16.91 3.92 21.43
CA MET A 30 17.35 4.61 20.23
C MET A 30 16.37 5.77 20.08
N ARG A 31 16.83 6.99 20.35
CA ARG A 31 16.00 8.17 20.14
C ARG A 31 15.78 8.20 18.64
N HIS A 32 14.57 7.88 18.21
CA HIS A 32 14.12 8.24 16.87
C HIS A 32 14.01 9.76 16.85
N ASP A 33 15.13 10.41 16.56
CA ASP A 33 15.09 11.80 16.16
C ASP A 33 14.25 11.86 14.89
N THR A 34 13.26 12.74 14.88
CA THR A 34 12.33 12.95 13.77
C THR A 34 13.01 13.42 12.48
N ASN A 35 14.28 13.78 12.58
CA ASN A 35 15.18 14.13 11.48
C ASN A 35 16.09 12.97 11.05
N ASP A 36 15.86 11.74 11.51
CA ASP A 36 16.54 10.56 10.98
C ASP A 36 16.27 10.48 9.46
N PRO A 37 17.31 10.56 8.60
CA PRO A 37 17.17 10.54 7.14
C PRO A 37 16.31 9.38 6.62
N PHE A 38 16.26 8.26 7.35
CA PHE A 38 15.45 7.10 6.99
C PHE A 38 13.93 7.40 7.07
N HIS A 39 13.47 8.10 8.10
CA HIS A 39 12.05 8.44 8.29
C HIS A 39 11.53 9.40 7.21
N VAL A 40 12.33 10.41 6.89
CA VAL A 40 12.00 11.39 5.84
C VAL A 40 11.94 10.72 4.47
N THR A 41 12.89 9.83 4.18
CA THR A 41 12.93 9.08 2.92
C THR A 41 11.70 8.18 2.78
N TYR A 42 11.32 7.47 3.84
CA TYR A 42 10.14 6.60 3.83
C TYR A 42 8.84 7.38 3.61
N PHE A 43 8.70 8.54 4.27
CA PHE A 43 7.56 9.43 4.05
C PHE A 43 7.48 9.93 2.59
N ASN A 44 8.61 10.35 2.03
CA ASN A 44 8.67 10.86 0.65
C ASN A 44 8.29 9.77 -0.36
N ILE A 45 8.79 8.54 -0.18
CA ILE A 45 8.38 7.37 -0.99
C ILE A 45 6.86 7.20 -0.96
N ARG A 46 6.27 7.29 0.24
CA ARG A 46 4.83 7.14 0.42
C ARG A 46 4.03 8.23 -0.27
N GLN A 47 4.49 9.48 -0.21
CA GLN A 47 3.86 10.61 -0.90
C GLN A 47 3.96 10.47 -2.41
N SER A 48 5.13 10.07 -2.95
CA SER A 48 5.32 9.87 -4.39
C SER A 48 4.34 8.85 -4.96
N LEU A 49 4.15 7.71 -4.29
CA LEU A 49 3.15 6.72 -4.69
C LEU A 49 1.73 7.31 -4.72
N GLY A 50 1.34 8.05 -3.67
CA GLY A 50 0.03 8.69 -3.61
C GLY A 50 -0.17 9.71 -4.73
N VAL A 51 0.84 10.54 -5.01
CA VAL A 51 0.80 11.52 -6.10
C VAL A 51 0.69 10.84 -7.46
N ILE A 52 1.46 9.78 -7.72
CA ILE A 52 1.37 9.02 -8.96
C ILE A 52 -0.04 8.42 -9.12
N ALA A 53 -0.57 7.77 -8.07
CA ALA A 53 -1.91 7.19 -8.11
C ALA A 53 -3.02 8.24 -8.30
N MET A 54 -2.84 9.45 -7.77
CA MET A 54 -3.77 10.58 -7.96
C MET A 54 -3.73 11.07 -9.42
N ILE A 55 -2.51 11.29 -9.93
CA ILE A 55 -2.29 11.78 -11.30
C ILE A 55 -2.73 10.72 -12.32
N PHE A 56 -2.65 9.43 -12.01
CA PHE A 56 -2.85 8.37 -12.99
C PHE A 56 -4.21 8.46 -13.71
N PRO A 57 -5.39 8.44 -13.05
CA PRO A 57 -6.66 8.61 -13.76
C PRO A 57 -6.84 10.00 -14.38
N LEU A 58 -6.30 11.06 -13.75
CA LEU A 58 -6.40 12.43 -14.28
C LEU A 58 -5.59 12.61 -15.57
N GLY A 59 -4.41 12.00 -15.63
CA GLY A 59 -3.54 11.98 -16.80
C GLY A 59 -4.17 11.20 -17.94
N LEU A 60 -4.88 10.11 -17.65
CA LEU A 60 -5.65 9.40 -18.67
C LEU A 60 -6.84 10.22 -19.17
N LEU A 61 -7.55 10.91 -18.29
CA LEU A 61 -8.65 11.79 -18.70
C LEU A 61 -8.15 12.89 -19.65
N LEU A 62 -7.10 13.60 -19.27
CA LEU A 62 -6.52 14.66 -20.10
C LEU A 62 -5.93 14.09 -21.39
N GLY A 63 -5.16 13.01 -21.28
CA GLY A 63 -4.50 12.36 -22.40
C GLY A 63 -5.50 11.82 -23.43
N GLY A 64 -6.59 11.19 -22.98
CA GLY A 64 -7.65 10.71 -23.87
C GLY A 64 -8.28 11.81 -24.70
N TYR A 65 -8.59 12.96 -24.10
CA TYR A 65 -9.07 14.11 -24.86
C TYR A 65 -8.05 14.64 -25.87
N ILE A 66 -6.76 14.61 -25.53
CA ILE A 66 -5.70 15.12 -26.41
C ILE A 66 -5.42 14.15 -27.57
N THR A 67 -5.33 12.84 -27.30
CA THR A 67 -4.89 11.85 -28.30
C THR A 67 -6.04 11.18 -29.03
N GLU A 68 -7.15 10.92 -28.35
CA GLU A 68 -8.31 10.19 -28.90
C GLU A 68 -9.54 11.09 -29.13
N GLY A 69 -9.50 12.35 -28.66
CA GLY A 69 -10.63 13.29 -28.73
C GLY A 69 -11.76 13.01 -27.73
N HIS A 70 -11.67 11.93 -26.96
CA HIS A 70 -12.64 11.52 -25.95
C HIS A 70 -11.98 10.64 -24.87
N VAL A 71 -12.67 10.44 -23.74
CA VAL A 71 -12.22 9.50 -22.70
C VAL A 71 -12.60 8.08 -23.14
N LEU A 72 -11.65 7.15 -23.06
CA LEU A 72 -11.91 5.74 -23.37
C LEU A 72 -12.77 5.05 -22.29
N PRO A 73 -13.53 3.99 -22.64
CA PRO A 73 -14.51 3.38 -21.74
C PRO A 73 -13.96 2.75 -20.46
N SER A 74 -12.70 2.30 -20.44
CA SER A 74 -11.99 1.82 -19.25
C SER A 74 -10.53 2.31 -19.21
N ILE A 75 -9.90 2.29 -18.02
CA ILE A 75 -8.48 2.55 -17.85
C ILE A 75 -7.65 1.54 -18.65
N SER A 76 -8.08 0.28 -18.67
CA SER A 76 -7.41 -0.79 -19.41
C SER A 76 -7.51 -0.63 -20.93
N ASP A 77 -8.53 0.08 -21.45
CA ASP A 77 -8.64 0.40 -22.89
C ASP A 77 -7.51 1.34 -23.35
N TYR A 78 -7.00 2.22 -22.47
CA TYR A 78 -5.87 3.11 -22.80
C TYR A 78 -4.57 2.37 -23.12
N TYR A 79 -4.45 1.09 -22.73
CA TYR A 79 -3.30 0.26 -23.10
C TYR A 79 -3.13 0.14 -24.63
N PHE A 80 -4.22 0.22 -25.38
CA PHE A 80 -4.22 0.09 -26.84
C PHE A 80 -4.30 1.45 -27.56
N SER A 81 -4.05 2.54 -26.83
CA SER A 81 -4.07 3.91 -27.33
C SER A 81 -2.67 4.52 -27.32
N SER A 82 -2.55 5.77 -27.77
CA SER A 82 -1.30 6.54 -27.69
C SER A 82 -0.83 6.75 -26.23
N MET A 83 -1.71 6.55 -25.25
CA MET A 83 -1.40 6.68 -23.82
C MET A 83 -0.81 5.42 -23.17
N ARG A 84 -0.55 4.36 -23.95
CA ARG A 84 0.00 3.09 -23.43
C ARG A 84 1.22 3.29 -22.54
N ASP A 85 2.18 4.09 -23.00
CA ASP A 85 3.46 4.26 -22.29
C ASP A 85 3.24 4.92 -20.91
N PHE A 86 2.25 5.82 -20.82
CA PHE A 86 1.83 6.41 -19.55
C PHE A 86 1.17 5.38 -18.63
N VAL A 87 0.28 4.53 -19.17
CA VAL A 87 -0.34 3.42 -18.41
C VAL A 87 0.70 2.47 -17.85
N VAL A 88 1.60 1.98 -18.70
CA VAL A 88 2.65 1.03 -18.32
C VAL A 88 3.60 1.68 -17.30
N GLY A 89 4.06 2.90 -17.57
CA GLY A 89 4.96 3.63 -16.67
C GLY A 89 4.36 3.87 -15.28
N ALA A 90 3.10 4.30 -15.22
CA ALA A 90 2.40 4.54 -13.96
C ALA A 90 2.20 3.25 -13.16
N LEU A 91 1.74 2.18 -13.79
CA LEU A 91 1.49 0.88 -13.14
C LEU A 91 2.79 0.23 -12.64
N VAL A 92 3.87 0.29 -13.42
CA VAL A 92 5.19 -0.22 -12.99
C VAL A 92 5.70 0.62 -11.82
N ALA A 93 5.61 1.95 -11.87
CA ALA A 93 6.03 2.81 -10.77
C ALA A 93 5.22 2.52 -9.49
N ILE A 94 3.88 2.45 -9.60
CA ILE A 94 2.98 2.07 -8.50
C ILE A 94 3.38 0.72 -7.93
N GLY A 95 3.62 -0.27 -8.79
CA GLY A 95 3.98 -1.62 -8.39
C GLY A 95 5.30 -1.68 -7.62
N LEU A 96 6.34 -1.03 -8.13
CA LEU A 96 7.64 -0.94 -7.46
C LEU A 96 7.54 -0.23 -6.11
N PHE A 97 6.77 0.87 -6.03
CA PHE A 97 6.58 1.57 -4.76
C PHE A 97 5.80 0.74 -3.73
N LEU A 98 4.80 -0.03 -4.16
CA LEU A 98 4.07 -0.94 -3.28
C LEU A 98 4.95 -2.09 -2.78
N MET A 99 5.84 -2.64 -3.61
CA MET A 99 6.82 -3.65 -3.18
C MET A 99 7.88 -3.06 -2.25
N ALA A 100 8.37 -1.86 -2.58
CA ALA A 100 9.38 -1.15 -1.79
C ALA A 100 8.83 -0.68 -0.44
N TYR A 101 7.51 -0.47 -0.35
CA TYR A 101 6.80 -0.28 0.91
C TYR A 101 6.79 -1.59 1.70
N ARG A 102 7.95 -1.91 2.28
CA ARG A 102 8.03 -2.88 3.35
C ARG A 102 7.43 -2.19 4.57
N ALA A 103 6.26 -2.65 5.01
CA ALA A 103 5.68 -2.20 6.28
C ALA A 103 6.81 -2.28 7.31
N GLU A 104 7.26 -1.12 7.78
CA GLU A 104 8.26 -1.02 8.84
C GLU A 104 7.87 -2.03 9.92
N ARG A 105 8.83 -2.86 10.37
CA ARG A 105 8.54 -3.96 11.30
C ARG A 105 7.95 -3.37 12.58
N ARG A 106 6.63 -3.22 12.61
CA ARG A 106 5.91 -2.87 13.80
C ARG A 106 5.76 -4.14 14.62
N PRO A 107 5.61 -4.02 15.95
CA PRO A 107 5.36 -5.17 16.80
C PRO A 107 4.13 -6.00 16.36
N ASP A 108 3.21 -5.41 15.59
CA ASP A 108 1.97 -6.00 15.09
C ASP A 108 1.98 -6.36 13.59
N THR A 109 3.14 -6.28 12.92
CA THR A 109 3.27 -6.65 11.51
C THR A 109 3.30 -8.17 11.36
N ASP A 110 2.27 -8.72 10.71
CA ASP A 110 2.18 -10.14 10.41
C ASP A 110 2.73 -10.44 9.00
N TRP A 111 3.03 -11.71 8.69
CA TRP A 111 3.50 -12.13 7.36
C TRP A 111 2.54 -11.74 6.24
N LEU A 112 1.24 -11.66 6.54
CA LEU A 112 0.18 -11.23 5.62
C LEU A 112 0.41 -9.80 5.11
N ASP A 113 0.95 -8.90 5.93
CA ASP A 113 1.16 -7.51 5.53
C ASP A 113 2.26 -7.41 4.46
N THR A 114 3.31 -8.23 4.62
CA THR A 114 4.38 -8.35 3.63
C THR A 114 3.87 -8.96 2.33
N LEU A 115 3.08 -10.04 2.43
CA LEU A 115 2.50 -10.68 1.24
C LEU A 115 1.51 -9.75 0.53
N THR A 116 0.77 -8.93 1.27
CA THR A 116 -0.16 -7.95 0.70
C THR A 116 0.58 -6.90 -0.13
N GLY A 117 1.69 -6.36 0.37
CA GLY A 117 2.50 -5.39 -0.39
C GLY A 117 3.17 -5.97 -1.62
N LEU A 118 3.79 -7.15 -1.49
CA LEU A 118 4.39 -7.86 -2.62
C LEU A 118 3.34 -8.26 -3.66
N GLY A 119 2.18 -8.76 -3.20
CA GLY A 119 1.06 -9.13 -4.06
C GLY A 119 0.48 -7.93 -4.79
N ALA A 120 0.27 -6.81 -4.10
CA ALA A 120 -0.22 -5.58 -4.72
C ALA A 120 0.76 -5.07 -5.79
N GLY A 121 2.06 -5.06 -5.47
CA GLY A 121 3.07 -4.62 -6.41
C GLY A 121 3.20 -5.53 -7.62
N ALA A 122 3.21 -6.85 -7.42
CA ALA A 122 3.32 -7.84 -8.49
C ALA A 122 2.09 -7.79 -9.41
N ALA A 123 0.90 -7.60 -8.81
CA ALA A 123 -0.34 -7.47 -9.56
C ALA A 123 -0.41 -6.18 -10.38
N ALA A 124 0.08 -5.05 -9.85
CA ALA A 124 0.18 -3.80 -10.61
C ALA A 124 1.13 -3.93 -11.81
N ILE A 125 2.28 -4.58 -11.63
CA ILE A 125 3.20 -4.89 -12.73
C ILE A 125 2.53 -5.87 -13.72
N GLY A 126 1.80 -6.88 -13.24
CA GLY A 126 1.03 -7.79 -14.08
C GLY A 126 0.03 -7.05 -14.98
N LEU A 127 -0.69 -6.06 -14.47
CA LEU A 127 -1.59 -5.21 -15.25
C LEU A 127 -0.87 -4.42 -16.36
N ALA A 128 0.40 -4.03 -16.13
CA ALA A 128 1.22 -3.35 -17.14
C ALA A 128 1.78 -4.30 -18.20
N LEU A 129 2.02 -5.56 -17.85
CA LEU A 129 2.68 -6.52 -18.74
C LEU A 129 1.69 -7.33 -19.58
N PHE A 130 0.49 -7.59 -19.08
CA PHE A 130 -0.50 -8.44 -19.74
C PHE A 130 -1.64 -7.62 -20.35
N PRO A 131 -1.72 -7.48 -21.69
CA PRO A 131 -2.82 -6.80 -22.36
C PRO A 131 -4.17 -7.49 -22.16
N ASN A 132 -5.27 -6.71 -22.24
CA ASN A 132 -6.63 -7.23 -22.04
C ASN A 132 -7.46 -7.39 -23.34
N LYS A 133 -6.85 -7.27 -24.53
CA LYS A 133 -7.51 -7.48 -25.84
C LYS A 133 -6.68 -8.39 -26.78
N PRO A 134 -7.33 -9.07 -27.74
CA PRO A 134 -6.66 -9.97 -28.68
C PRO A 134 -5.78 -9.28 -29.74
N HIS A 135 -4.80 -10.02 -30.31
CA HIS A 135 -3.85 -9.59 -31.36
C HIS A 135 -4.51 -8.89 -32.55
N ALA A 136 -5.68 -9.36 -32.97
CA ALA A 136 -6.39 -8.84 -34.14
C ALA A 136 -6.90 -7.39 -34.02
N THR A 137 -6.68 -6.72 -32.87
CA THR A 137 -7.31 -5.43 -32.56
C THR A 137 -6.34 -4.27 -32.27
N GLY A 138 -5.02 -4.42 -32.38
CA GLY A 138 -4.12 -3.31 -32.04
C GLY A 138 -2.61 -3.54 -32.16
N VAL A 139 -1.85 -2.81 -31.32
CA VAL A 139 -0.39 -2.74 -31.32
C VAL A 139 0.22 -3.96 -30.61
N GLU A 140 1.08 -4.71 -31.31
CA GLU A 140 1.80 -5.82 -30.69
C GLU A 140 2.80 -5.32 -29.63
N THR A 141 2.64 -5.82 -28.40
CA THR A 141 3.64 -5.69 -27.34
C THR A 141 4.43 -6.98 -27.20
N PHE A 142 5.59 -6.95 -26.54
CA PHE A 142 6.44 -8.13 -26.35
C PHE A 142 5.66 -9.31 -25.76
N PHE A 143 4.88 -9.08 -24.70
CA PHE A 143 4.08 -10.13 -24.05
C PHE A 143 2.89 -10.57 -24.89
N HIS A 144 2.38 -9.73 -25.79
CA HIS A 144 1.41 -10.16 -26.79
C HIS A 144 2.09 -11.14 -27.75
N ALA A 145 3.20 -10.74 -28.39
CA ALA A 145 3.88 -11.52 -29.42
C ALA A 145 4.36 -12.92 -29.00
N ILE A 146 4.60 -13.14 -27.70
CA ILE A 146 5.11 -14.43 -27.18
C ILE A 146 4.06 -15.27 -26.43
N MET A 147 2.84 -14.76 -26.22
CA MET A 147 1.84 -15.40 -25.36
C MET A 147 0.47 -15.46 -26.04
N ASP A 148 -0.23 -16.58 -25.84
CA ASP A 148 -1.62 -16.72 -26.30
C ASP A 148 -2.55 -15.66 -25.69
N ASP A 149 -3.46 -15.14 -26.52
CA ASP A 149 -4.41 -14.09 -26.14
C ASP A 149 -5.24 -14.46 -24.91
N ARG A 150 -5.69 -15.71 -24.81
CA ARG A 150 -6.54 -16.15 -23.70
C ARG A 150 -5.75 -16.20 -22.40
N ILE A 151 -4.49 -16.61 -22.47
CA ILE A 151 -3.59 -16.62 -21.31
C ILE A 151 -3.32 -15.19 -20.87
N SER A 152 -3.01 -14.29 -21.80
CA SER A 152 -2.72 -12.88 -21.50
C SER A 152 -3.91 -12.19 -20.83
N VAL A 153 -5.11 -12.35 -21.40
CA VAL A 153 -6.36 -11.83 -20.83
C VAL A 153 -6.63 -12.45 -19.45
N ALA A 154 -6.44 -13.76 -19.27
CA ALA A 154 -6.61 -14.41 -17.97
C ALA A 154 -5.64 -13.88 -16.91
N LEU A 155 -4.37 -13.66 -17.28
CA LEU A 155 -3.37 -13.07 -16.39
C LEU A 155 -3.68 -11.61 -16.07
N HIS A 156 -4.22 -10.85 -17.01
CA HIS A 156 -4.70 -9.49 -16.76
C HIS A 156 -5.83 -9.47 -15.71
N PHE A 157 -6.86 -10.32 -15.88
CA PHE A 157 -7.96 -10.41 -14.92
C PHE A 157 -7.50 -10.91 -13.55
N LEU A 158 -6.62 -11.91 -13.50
CA LEU A 158 -6.02 -12.39 -12.25
C LEU A 158 -5.24 -11.27 -11.56
N SER A 159 -4.45 -10.52 -12.31
CA SER A 159 -3.69 -9.37 -11.80
C SER A 159 -4.64 -8.30 -11.24
N SER A 160 -5.71 -7.95 -11.97
CA SER A 160 -6.73 -7.00 -11.51
C SER A 160 -7.38 -7.46 -10.19
N PHE A 161 -7.76 -8.72 -10.11
CA PHE A 161 -8.37 -9.31 -8.91
C PHE A 161 -7.43 -9.25 -7.70
N VAL A 162 -6.17 -9.67 -7.87
CA VAL A 162 -5.17 -9.62 -6.79
C VAL A 162 -4.88 -8.17 -6.39
N PHE A 163 -4.77 -7.26 -7.36
CA PHE A 163 -4.53 -5.85 -7.11
C PHE A 163 -5.67 -5.24 -6.27
N LEU A 164 -6.92 -5.32 -6.73
CA LEU A 164 -8.07 -4.79 -6.00
C LEU A 164 -8.25 -5.42 -4.61
N THR A 165 -8.02 -6.74 -4.49
CA THR A 165 -8.09 -7.44 -3.21
C THR A 165 -7.04 -6.90 -2.23
N THR A 166 -5.80 -6.74 -2.68
CA THR A 166 -4.72 -6.25 -1.80
C THR A 166 -4.90 -4.78 -1.42
N LEU A 167 -5.39 -3.91 -2.32
CA LEU A 167 -5.76 -2.54 -1.97
C LEU A 167 -6.88 -2.50 -0.93
N THR A 168 -7.88 -3.36 -1.09
CA THR A 168 -8.97 -3.52 -0.11
C THR A 168 -8.44 -3.96 1.24
N LEU A 169 -7.54 -4.94 1.29
CA LEU A 169 -6.90 -5.40 2.53
C LEU A 169 -6.08 -4.30 3.21
N TYR A 170 -5.38 -3.47 2.43
CA TYR A 170 -4.70 -2.29 2.97
C TYR A 170 -5.68 -1.37 3.70
N CYS A 171 -6.79 -1.01 3.06
CA CYS A 171 -7.78 -0.10 3.62
C CYS A 171 -8.54 -0.71 4.82
N LEU A 172 -9.15 -1.89 4.64
CA LEU A 172 -10.07 -2.47 5.62
C LEU A 172 -9.37 -3.11 6.81
N ARG A 173 -8.13 -3.59 6.63
CA ARG A 173 -7.38 -4.31 7.67
C ARG A 173 -6.13 -3.56 8.10
N ILE A 174 -5.16 -3.38 7.21
CA ILE A 174 -3.81 -2.93 7.58
C ILE A 174 -3.84 -1.51 8.14
N PHE A 175 -4.52 -0.58 7.47
CA PHE A 175 -4.62 0.80 7.93
C PHE A 175 -5.58 0.95 9.11
N ALA A 176 -6.66 0.16 9.14
CA ALA A 176 -7.70 0.21 10.14
C ALA A 176 -7.28 -0.33 11.53
N ARG A 177 -6.41 -1.35 11.59
CA ARG A 177 -6.10 -2.14 12.81
C ARG A 177 -5.73 -1.28 14.02
N ALA A 178 -4.82 -0.32 13.85
CA ALA A 178 -4.31 0.55 14.92
C ALA A 178 -4.74 2.03 14.78
N ALA A 179 -5.71 2.32 13.91
CA ALA A 179 -6.15 3.69 13.67
C ALA A 179 -7.17 4.18 14.72
N PRO A 180 -7.14 5.48 15.09
CA PRO A 180 -8.23 6.12 15.81
C PRO A 180 -9.57 5.96 15.08
N VAL A 181 -10.69 6.09 15.79
CA VAL A 181 -12.04 5.81 15.25
C VAL A 181 -12.34 6.61 13.98
N GLY A 182 -11.96 7.90 13.93
CA GLY A 182 -12.19 8.75 12.75
C GLY A 182 -11.42 8.27 11.51
N GLU A 183 -10.12 8.05 11.64
CA GLU A 183 -9.29 7.53 10.54
C GLU A 183 -9.69 6.12 10.13
N ARG A 184 -10.02 5.25 11.10
CA ARG A 184 -10.49 3.90 10.83
C ARG A 184 -11.73 3.90 9.93
N ARG A 185 -12.72 4.75 10.24
CA ARG A 185 -13.93 4.89 9.41
C ARG A 185 -13.59 5.37 8.00
N PHE A 186 -12.67 6.33 7.88
CA PHE A 186 -12.22 6.81 6.58
C PHE A 186 -11.58 5.68 5.75
N TYR A 187 -10.65 4.91 6.33
CA TYR A 187 -10.06 3.76 5.65
C TYR A 187 -11.12 2.70 5.27
N GLN A 188 -12.12 2.48 6.13
CA GLN A 188 -13.23 1.57 5.83
C GLN A 188 -14.09 2.04 4.65
N ILE A 189 -14.43 3.33 4.59
CA ILE A 189 -15.17 3.91 3.46
C ILE A 189 -14.38 3.75 2.16
N CYS A 190 -13.08 4.05 2.18
CA CYS A 190 -12.20 3.85 1.01
C CYS A 190 -12.17 2.38 0.58
N GLY A 191 -11.99 1.45 1.53
CA GLY A 191 -11.96 0.02 1.24
C GLY A 191 -13.27 -0.51 0.66
N TRP A 192 -14.42 -0.10 1.22
CA TRP A 192 -15.73 -0.48 0.69
C TRP A 192 -16.04 0.17 -0.65
N THR A 193 -15.50 1.37 -0.91
CA THR A 193 -15.58 2.01 -2.23
C THR A 193 -14.82 1.20 -3.27
N ILE A 194 -13.61 0.72 -2.98
CA ILE A 194 -12.83 -0.16 -3.87
C ILE A 194 -13.59 -1.45 -4.18
N VAL A 195 -14.19 -2.07 -3.16
CA VAL A 195 -14.99 -3.30 -3.34
C VAL A 195 -16.21 -3.04 -4.21
N ALA A 196 -17.01 -2.01 -3.87
CA ALA A 196 -18.23 -1.69 -4.60
C ALA A 196 -17.90 -1.31 -6.05
N SER A 197 -16.92 -0.45 -6.27
CA SER A 197 -16.56 -0.02 -7.63
C SER A 197 -15.96 -1.16 -8.44
N GLY A 198 -15.13 -2.03 -7.85
CA GLY A 198 -14.58 -3.20 -8.51
C GLY A 198 -15.64 -4.23 -8.91
N ILE A 199 -16.62 -4.51 -8.04
CA ILE A 199 -17.73 -5.42 -8.35
C ILE A 199 -18.60 -4.84 -9.48
N ILE A 200 -18.98 -3.57 -9.39
CA ILE A 200 -19.80 -2.91 -10.40
C ILE A 200 -19.04 -2.82 -11.73
N ALA A 201 -17.74 -2.51 -11.73
CA ALA A 201 -16.91 -2.46 -12.93
C ALA A 201 -16.77 -3.83 -13.59
N THR A 202 -16.61 -4.89 -12.80
CA THR A 202 -16.56 -6.28 -13.30
C THR A 202 -17.89 -6.66 -13.95
N PHE A 203 -19.01 -6.34 -13.30
CA PHE A 203 -20.34 -6.59 -13.86
C PHE A 203 -20.59 -5.77 -15.13
N ALA A 204 -20.22 -4.48 -15.14
CA ALA A 204 -20.33 -3.62 -16.31
C ALA A 204 -19.44 -4.11 -17.47
N SER A 205 -18.25 -4.65 -17.18
CA SER A 205 -17.37 -5.27 -18.18
C SER A 205 -17.99 -6.54 -18.76
N PHE A 206 -18.67 -7.35 -17.95
CA PHE A 206 -19.42 -8.52 -18.41
C PHE A 206 -20.59 -8.11 -19.32
N VAL A 207 -21.39 -7.11 -18.91
CA VAL A 207 -22.48 -6.58 -19.74
C VAL A 207 -21.96 -6.05 -21.08
N ARG A 208 -20.84 -5.32 -21.07
CA ARG A 208 -20.16 -4.83 -22.28
C ARG A 208 -19.70 -5.97 -23.20
N ALA A 209 -19.14 -7.04 -22.64
CA ALA A 209 -18.58 -8.14 -23.42
C ALA A 209 -19.63 -9.04 -24.10
N PHE A 210 -20.80 -9.20 -23.49
CA PHE A 210 -21.88 -10.08 -23.98
C PHE A 210 -23.06 -9.33 -24.60
N ASP A 211 -22.97 -8.00 -24.72
CA ASP A 211 -24.05 -7.09 -25.11
C ASP A 211 -25.40 -7.44 -24.44
N TRP A 212 -25.34 -7.69 -23.14
CA TRP A 212 -26.51 -8.12 -22.39
C TRP A 212 -27.55 -7.00 -22.35
N PHE A 213 -28.78 -7.27 -22.81
CA PHE A 213 -29.89 -6.32 -22.79
C PHE A 213 -29.66 -5.05 -23.64
N GLN A 214 -28.78 -5.09 -24.65
CA GLN A 214 -28.39 -3.91 -25.47
C GLN A 214 -27.84 -2.75 -24.63
N ALA A 215 -27.31 -3.05 -23.45
CA ALA A 215 -26.79 -2.04 -22.52
C ALA A 215 -25.33 -1.66 -22.81
N GLN A 216 -24.68 -2.27 -23.81
CA GLN A 216 -23.30 -1.96 -24.19
C GLN A 216 -23.12 -0.46 -24.47
N ALA A 217 -24.01 0.13 -25.26
CA ALA A 217 -23.95 1.55 -25.61
C ALA A 217 -24.00 2.45 -24.36
N ILE A 218 -24.80 2.10 -23.35
CA ILE A 218 -24.89 2.89 -22.11
C ILE A 218 -23.57 2.82 -21.33
N VAL A 219 -22.99 1.62 -21.21
CA VAL A 219 -21.73 1.41 -20.49
C VAL A 219 -20.58 2.18 -21.17
N GLU A 220 -20.54 2.18 -22.50
CA GLU A 220 -19.51 2.85 -23.30
C GLU A 220 -19.71 4.36 -23.35
N HIS A 221 -20.91 4.86 -23.64
CA HIS A 221 -21.17 6.31 -23.73
C HIS A 221 -20.95 7.05 -22.41
N LEU A 222 -21.22 6.39 -21.28
CA LEU A 222 -20.99 6.97 -19.96
C LEU A 222 -19.57 6.75 -19.43
N ASN A 223 -18.73 6.00 -20.14
CA ASN A 223 -17.41 5.56 -19.67
C ASN A 223 -17.49 4.98 -18.24
N LEU A 224 -18.54 4.18 -17.98
CA LEU A 224 -18.91 3.78 -16.62
C LEU A 224 -17.78 2.99 -15.93
N ILE A 225 -17.13 2.09 -16.69
CA ILE A 225 -16.04 1.26 -16.18
C ILE A 225 -14.85 2.15 -15.77
N PHE A 226 -14.46 3.11 -16.61
CA PHE A 226 -13.40 4.07 -16.31
C PHE A 226 -13.63 4.81 -14.98
N TRP A 227 -14.84 5.35 -14.77
CA TRP A 227 -15.15 6.09 -13.55
C TRP A 227 -15.12 5.22 -12.29
N LEU A 228 -15.56 3.97 -12.39
CA LEU A 228 -15.52 3.02 -11.27
C LEU A 228 -14.09 2.58 -10.94
N GLU A 229 -13.26 2.35 -11.94
CA GLU A 229 -11.84 2.06 -11.77
C GLU A 229 -11.10 3.26 -11.15
N ALA A 230 -11.34 4.47 -11.68
CA ALA A 230 -10.78 5.72 -11.15
C ALA A 230 -11.20 5.99 -9.70
N ALA A 231 -12.48 5.76 -9.36
CA ALA A 231 -12.98 5.90 -8.00
C ALA A 231 -12.28 4.94 -7.03
N GLY A 232 -12.01 3.70 -7.44
CA GLY A 232 -11.24 2.74 -6.63
C GLY A 232 -9.80 3.21 -6.40
N ILE A 233 -9.12 3.67 -7.45
CA ILE A 233 -7.75 4.19 -7.37
C ILE A 233 -7.68 5.43 -6.46
N TRP A 234 -8.61 6.37 -6.61
CA TRP A 234 -8.67 7.57 -5.79
C TRP A 234 -9.02 7.28 -4.33
N ALA A 235 -9.91 6.33 -4.07
CA ALA A 235 -10.21 5.87 -2.72
C ALA A 235 -8.96 5.30 -2.03
N PHE A 236 -8.21 4.44 -2.72
CA PHE A 236 -6.94 3.93 -2.19
C PHE A 236 -5.90 5.03 -2.00
N CYS A 237 -5.74 5.91 -2.98
CA CYS A 237 -4.82 7.05 -2.91
C CYS A 237 -5.10 7.93 -1.69
N ALA A 238 -6.36 8.29 -1.45
CA ALA A 238 -6.77 9.10 -0.31
C ALA A 238 -6.44 8.42 1.02
N ALA A 239 -6.74 7.12 1.15
CA ALA A 239 -6.38 6.32 2.32
C ALA A 239 -4.85 6.26 2.52
N TRP A 240 -4.10 6.10 1.43
CA TRP A 240 -2.64 5.99 1.45
C TRP A 240 -1.95 7.29 1.91
N LEU A 241 -2.41 8.43 1.37
CA LEU A 241 -1.90 9.75 1.72
C LEU A 241 -2.22 10.12 3.17
N LEU A 242 -3.46 9.85 3.62
CA LEU A 242 -3.84 10.06 5.02
C LEU A 242 -2.95 9.25 5.96
N LYS A 243 -2.74 7.97 5.65
CA LYS A 243 -1.89 7.09 6.46
C LYS A 243 -0.47 7.65 6.59
N GLY A 244 0.09 8.18 5.51
CA GLY A 244 1.41 8.80 5.54
C GLY A 244 1.48 10.06 6.40
N GLN A 245 0.46 10.90 6.36
CA GLN A 245 0.38 12.08 7.23
C GLN A 245 0.26 11.70 8.70
N THR A 246 -0.56 10.70 9.03
CA THR A 246 -0.71 10.21 10.41
C THR A 246 0.61 9.71 10.97
N GLU A 247 1.36 8.93 10.20
CA GLU A 247 2.67 8.42 10.63
C GLU A 247 3.69 9.55 10.84
N ARG A 248 3.73 10.54 9.94
CA ARG A 248 4.59 11.72 10.10
C ARG A 248 4.21 12.54 11.34
N ARG A 249 2.92 12.73 11.61
CA ARG A 249 2.43 13.42 12.82
C ARG A 249 2.82 12.64 14.07
N ALA A 250 2.65 11.33 14.08
CA ALA A 250 3.02 10.47 15.21
C ALA A 250 4.53 10.52 15.49
N ALA A 251 5.37 10.54 14.46
CA ALA A 251 6.81 10.71 14.62
C ALA A 251 7.15 12.08 15.23
N SER A 252 6.49 13.16 14.77
CA SER A 252 6.80 14.54 15.20
C SER A 252 6.54 14.89 16.67
N VAL A 253 5.82 14.04 17.42
CA VAL A 253 5.49 14.30 18.84
C VAL A 253 6.68 13.91 19.75
N PRO A 254 7.33 14.86 20.45
CA PRO A 254 8.46 14.54 21.32
C PRO A 254 8.05 13.65 22.50
N GLN A 255 8.74 12.51 22.68
CA GLN A 255 8.48 11.56 23.78
C GLN A 255 8.55 12.19 25.20
N SER A 256 9.19 13.36 25.35
CA SER A 256 9.28 14.08 26.63
C SER A 256 7.98 14.75 27.11
N ALA A 257 6.95 14.87 26.26
CA ALA A 257 5.65 15.39 26.68
C ALA A 257 4.76 14.30 27.32
N SER A 258 4.92 13.05 26.88
CA SER A 258 4.20 11.89 27.44
C SER A 258 4.67 11.54 28.86
N SER A 259 5.98 11.63 29.13
CA SER A 259 6.53 11.33 30.47
C SER A 259 6.22 12.38 31.53
N ARG A 260 6.07 13.67 31.18
CA ARG A 260 5.69 14.72 32.14
C ARG A 260 4.25 14.56 32.65
N HIS A 261 3.35 14.05 31.82
CA HIS A 261 1.95 13.85 32.19
C HIS A 261 1.73 12.63 33.11
N LEU A 262 2.61 11.64 33.03
CA LEU A 262 2.63 10.48 33.93
C LEU A 262 3.33 10.80 35.26
N ALA A 263 4.39 11.61 35.24
CA ALA A 263 5.08 12.04 36.45
C ALA A 263 4.22 12.97 37.33
N SER A 264 3.36 13.82 36.76
CA SER A 264 2.48 14.70 37.54
C SER A 264 1.27 14.00 38.16
N ARG A 265 0.99 12.74 37.80
CA ARG A 265 -0.09 11.93 38.38
C ARG A 265 0.36 11.11 39.60
N TRP A 266 1.65 11.07 39.88
CA TRP A 266 2.23 10.33 41.01
C TRP A 266 2.75 11.30 42.06
N VAL A 267 1.84 11.99 42.74
CA VAL A 267 2.12 12.66 44.02
C VAL A 267 1.42 11.82 45.09
N PRO A 268 2.16 11.04 45.89
CA PRO A 268 1.57 10.36 47.05
C PRO A 268 1.10 11.42 48.02
N SER A 269 -0.18 11.41 48.38
CA SER A 269 -0.71 12.16 49.52
C SER A 269 0.01 11.68 50.78
N GLN A 270 0.70 12.60 51.46
CA GLN A 270 1.25 12.38 52.80
C GLN A 270 0.13 12.32 53.85
#